data_AF-A0AAW6LY39-F1
#
_entry.id   AF-A0AAW6LY39-F1
#
_cell.length_a   1.000
_cell.length_b   1.000
_cell.length_c   1.000
_cell.angle_alpha   90.00
_cell.angle_beta   90.00
_cell.angle_gamma   90.00
#
_symmetry.space_group_name_H-M   'P 1'
#
loop_
_entity.id
_entity.type
_entity.pdbx_description
1 polymer ?
#
loop_
_entity_poly.entity_id
_entity_poly.type
_entity_poly.pdbx_seq_one_letter_code
_entity_poly.pdbx_strand_id
1 'polypeptide(L)'
;MAASTAAAADLLTRADRALDDLVGRESIKSAVHKICRTAEHRTPGVAQPGHLVFTGPLGTGKSAVAQIIADIYAGTGIITSPTVHSVSNRDLAGRYWDDPLAQLHKAVDSALGGILYIDEASRLSVGATGIVDPSGPDVIAALLDAMDTHAGNLIVILAGYGDEIETFLAGNERLAAQFPTSLDFESYNAYDIAEITAVIAARAGIRLTAKARAAIRVAVQVKIDHSLPRKYPIIDRFANARLSHQIYVQAKERRTQRLAEMKPDDITSADTRTLDVADVQAATTRILAKLH
;
A
#
# COMPACT_ATOMS: atom_id res chain seq x y z
N MET A 1 -25.99 -22.55 -9.99
CA MET A 1 -25.73 -21.16 -10.46
C MET A 1 -26.20 -20.06 -9.49
N ALA A 2 -26.69 -20.34 -8.28
CA ALA A 2 -27.05 -19.30 -7.30
C ALA A 2 -25.87 -18.79 -6.42
N ALA A 3 -24.70 -19.45 -6.48
CA ALA A 3 -23.53 -19.10 -5.66
C ALA A 3 -22.73 -17.89 -6.18
N SER A 4 -23.01 -17.39 -7.40
CA SER A 4 -22.20 -16.37 -8.08
C SER A 4 -22.53 -14.91 -7.68
N THR A 5 -23.73 -14.62 -7.18
CA THR A 5 -24.16 -13.26 -6.85
C THR A 5 -23.90 -12.89 -5.39
N ALA A 6 -24.02 -13.85 -4.46
CA ALA A 6 -23.72 -13.61 -3.05
C ALA A 6 -22.22 -13.36 -2.82
N ALA A 7 -21.35 -14.17 -3.42
CA ALA A 7 -19.90 -13.99 -3.33
C ALA A 7 -19.44 -12.65 -3.92
N ALA A 8 -20.05 -12.22 -5.02
CA ALA A 8 -19.78 -10.92 -5.63
C ALA A 8 -20.19 -9.75 -4.70
N ALA A 9 -21.37 -9.83 -4.08
CA ALA A 9 -21.85 -8.84 -3.12
C ALA A 9 -20.98 -8.76 -1.85
N ASP A 10 -20.48 -9.91 -1.37
CA ASP A 10 -19.56 -9.97 -0.23
C ASP A 10 -18.22 -9.27 -0.53
N LEU A 11 -17.70 -9.42 -1.75
CA LEU A 11 -16.46 -8.74 -2.17
C LEU A 11 -16.65 -7.23 -2.23
N LEU A 12 -17.75 -6.74 -2.80
CA LEU A 12 -18.05 -5.30 -2.84
C LEU A 12 -18.22 -4.73 -1.43
N THR A 13 -18.94 -5.44 -0.55
CA THR A 13 -19.11 -5.04 0.86
C THR A 13 -17.76 -5.01 1.59
N ARG A 14 -16.87 -5.96 1.31
CA ARG A 14 -15.51 -5.99 1.87
C ARG A 14 -14.69 -4.80 1.37
N ALA A 15 -14.77 -4.49 0.08
CA ALA A 15 -14.08 -3.36 -0.53
C ALA A 15 -14.55 -2.02 0.06
N ASP A 16 -15.86 -1.81 0.18
CA ASP A 16 -16.43 -0.59 0.75
C ASP A 16 -15.95 -0.37 2.19
N ARG A 17 -16.02 -1.41 3.03
CA ARG A 17 -15.52 -1.33 4.42
C ARG A 17 -14.03 -1.05 4.47
N ALA A 18 -13.24 -1.70 3.61
CA ALA A 18 -11.80 -1.48 3.57
C ALA A 18 -11.45 -0.06 3.10
N LEU A 19 -12.25 0.51 2.20
CA LEU A 19 -12.11 1.89 1.74
C LEU A 19 -12.48 2.89 2.84
N ASP A 20 -13.55 2.65 3.59
CA ASP A 20 -13.94 3.46 4.75
C ASP A 20 -12.87 3.47 5.84
N ASP A 21 -12.22 2.31 6.06
CA ASP A 21 -11.13 2.13 7.01
C ASP A 21 -9.81 2.83 6.61
N LEU A 22 -9.66 3.28 5.36
CA LEU A 22 -8.50 4.08 4.96
C LEU A 22 -8.58 5.45 5.63
N VAL A 23 -7.63 5.71 6.53
CA VAL A 23 -7.50 6.99 7.21
C VAL A 23 -6.95 8.04 6.25
N GLY A 24 -7.62 9.18 6.15
CA GLY A 24 -7.32 10.21 5.16
C GLY A 24 -7.58 9.69 3.74
N ARG A 25 -6.87 10.25 2.74
CA ARG A 25 -6.87 9.77 1.35
C ARG A 25 -8.14 10.03 0.53
N GLU A 26 -8.80 11.17 0.74
CA GLU A 26 -10.00 11.54 -0.01
C GLU A 26 -9.81 11.53 -1.53
N SER A 27 -8.63 11.91 -2.03
CA SER A 27 -8.28 11.81 -3.45
C SER A 27 -8.31 10.37 -3.96
N ILE A 28 -7.69 9.43 -3.23
CA ILE A 28 -7.68 8.00 -3.56
C ILE A 28 -9.08 7.41 -3.44
N LYS A 29 -9.82 7.71 -2.37
CA LYS A 29 -11.19 7.22 -2.19
C LYS A 29 -12.09 7.66 -3.34
N SER A 30 -12.03 8.93 -3.70
CA SER A 30 -12.76 9.49 -4.84
C SER A 30 -12.38 8.80 -6.16
N ALA A 31 -11.08 8.57 -6.39
CA ALA A 31 -10.62 7.89 -7.58
C ALA A 31 -11.07 6.42 -7.63
N VAL A 32 -10.99 5.68 -6.52
CA VAL A 32 -11.49 4.31 -6.41
C VAL A 32 -13.00 4.25 -6.63
N HIS A 33 -13.77 5.18 -6.08
CA HIS A 33 -15.21 5.28 -6.35
C HIS A 33 -15.50 5.56 -7.83
N LYS A 34 -14.71 6.40 -8.49
CA LYS A 34 -14.85 6.65 -9.94
C LYS A 34 -14.55 5.40 -10.76
N ILE A 35 -13.52 4.65 -10.38
CA ILE A 35 -13.19 3.35 -10.98
C ILE A 35 -14.36 2.37 -10.77
N CYS A 36 -14.90 2.30 -9.56
CA CYS A 36 -16.04 1.43 -9.22
C CYS A 36 -17.29 1.76 -10.06
N ARG A 37 -17.68 3.03 -10.16
CA ARG A 37 -18.81 3.45 -10.99
C ARG A 37 -18.62 3.08 -12.46
N THR A 38 -17.40 3.24 -12.97
CA THR A 38 -17.07 2.86 -14.35
C THR A 38 -17.16 1.35 -14.56
N ALA A 39 -16.72 0.57 -13.56
CA ALA A 39 -16.82 -0.89 -13.55
C ALA A 39 -18.28 -1.39 -13.51
N GLU A 40 -19.14 -0.73 -12.74
CA GLU A 40 -20.56 -1.09 -12.61
C GLU A 40 -21.36 -0.81 -13.89
N HIS A 41 -21.06 0.28 -14.58
CA HIS A 41 -21.80 0.72 -15.77
C HIS A 41 -21.22 0.17 -17.08
N ARG A 42 -20.78 -1.10 -17.05
CA ARG A 42 -20.27 -1.86 -18.20
C ARG A 42 -21.22 -1.76 -19.39
N THR A 43 -20.98 -0.78 -20.25
CA THR A 43 -21.75 -0.59 -21.46
C THR A 43 -21.01 -1.35 -22.57
N PRO A 44 -21.68 -2.19 -23.36
CA PRO A 44 -21.06 -2.85 -24.51
C PRO A 44 -20.39 -1.80 -25.41
N GLY A 45 -19.07 -1.91 -25.60
CA GLY A 45 -18.27 -0.95 -26.39
C GLY A 45 -17.50 0.10 -25.59
N VAL A 46 -17.69 0.19 -24.27
CA VAL A 46 -16.83 1.01 -23.39
C VAL A 46 -15.58 0.20 -23.01
N ALA A 47 -14.41 0.85 -23.10
CA ALA A 47 -13.12 0.24 -22.79
C ALA A 47 -13.13 -0.39 -21.39
N GLN A 48 -12.63 -1.63 -21.30
CA GLN A 48 -12.39 -2.27 -20.00
C GLN A 48 -11.46 -1.38 -19.16
N PRO A 49 -11.62 -1.35 -17.82
CA PRO A 49 -10.68 -0.61 -16.99
C PRO A 49 -9.27 -1.12 -17.24
N GLY A 50 -8.40 -0.20 -17.66
CA GLY A 50 -7.04 -0.51 -18.07
C GLY A 50 -6.11 -0.77 -16.89
N HIS A 51 -4.83 -0.96 -17.22
CA HIS A 51 -3.77 -1.10 -16.25
C HIS A 51 -3.55 0.21 -15.47
N LEU A 52 -3.03 0.09 -14.25
CA LEU A 52 -2.96 1.21 -13.30
C LEU A 52 -1.50 1.51 -12.91
N VAL A 53 -1.24 2.77 -12.59
CA VAL A 53 0.03 3.20 -12.00
C VAL A 53 -0.22 3.78 -10.63
N PHE A 54 0.47 3.28 -9.60
CA PHE A 54 0.41 3.80 -8.24
C PHE A 54 1.71 4.50 -7.88
N THR A 55 1.68 5.83 -7.81
CA THR A 55 2.84 6.63 -7.40
C THR A 55 2.76 6.96 -5.91
N GLY A 56 3.92 7.06 -5.28
CA GLY A 56 4.05 7.69 -3.96
C GLY A 56 4.97 6.94 -2.99
N PRO A 57 5.22 7.48 -1.80
CA PRO A 57 6.18 6.93 -0.85
C PRO A 57 5.83 5.55 -0.29
N LEU A 58 6.83 4.88 0.32
CA LEU A 58 6.60 3.62 1.04
C LEU A 58 5.62 3.80 2.19
N GLY A 59 4.71 2.84 2.36
CA GLY A 59 3.76 2.81 3.47
C GLY A 59 2.58 3.77 3.35
N THR A 60 2.28 4.30 2.17
CA THR A 60 1.12 5.18 1.93
C THR A 60 -0.18 4.43 1.63
N GLY A 61 -0.14 3.10 1.49
CA GLY A 61 -1.34 2.26 1.32
C GLY A 61 -1.53 1.66 -0.07
N LYS A 62 -0.57 1.81 -0.98
CA LYS A 62 -0.62 1.28 -2.36
C LYS A 62 -1.09 -0.18 -2.47
N SER A 63 -0.45 -1.10 -1.75
CA SER A 63 -0.82 -2.53 -1.78
C SER A 63 -2.20 -2.82 -1.17
N ALA A 64 -2.60 -2.06 -0.15
CA ALA A 64 -3.94 -2.18 0.42
C ALA A 64 -5.01 -1.74 -0.58
N VAL A 65 -4.77 -0.64 -1.30
CA VAL A 65 -5.68 -0.15 -2.35
C VAL A 65 -5.70 -1.07 -3.57
N ALA A 66 -4.57 -1.71 -3.91
CA ALA A 66 -4.54 -2.75 -4.95
C ALA A 66 -5.49 -3.91 -4.61
N GLN A 67 -5.52 -4.34 -3.34
CA GLN A 67 -6.44 -5.39 -2.89
C GLN A 67 -7.90 -4.92 -2.94
N ILE A 68 -8.20 -3.68 -2.55
CA ILE A 68 -9.55 -3.10 -2.65
C ILE A 68 -10.02 -3.10 -4.11
N ILE A 69 -9.15 -2.69 -5.03
CA ILE A 69 -9.46 -2.71 -6.47
C ILE A 69 -9.67 -4.13 -6.98
N ALA A 70 -8.88 -5.11 -6.54
CA ALA A 70 -9.10 -6.52 -6.87
C ALA A 70 -10.48 -7.00 -6.43
N ASP A 71 -10.92 -6.63 -5.23
CA ASP A 71 -12.22 -7.00 -4.69
C ASP A 71 -13.36 -6.38 -5.51
N ILE A 72 -13.22 -5.09 -5.86
CA ILE A 72 -14.19 -4.38 -6.72
C ILE A 72 -14.25 -5.01 -8.09
N TYR A 73 -13.11 -5.26 -8.72
CA TYR A 73 -13.04 -5.83 -10.06
C TYR A 73 -13.57 -7.26 -10.09
N ALA A 74 -13.31 -8.08 -9.07
CA ALA A 74 -13.88 -9.41 -8.98
C ALA A 74 -15.40 -9.37 -8.71
N GLY A 75 -15.86 -8.49 -7.81
CA GLY A 75 -17.28 -8.30 -7.49
C GLY A 75 -18.11 -7.77 -8.67
N THR A 76 -17.51 -7.00 -9.57
CA THR A 76 -18.13 -6.49 -10.81
C THR A 76 -17.87 -7.40 -12.03
N GLY A 77 -17.11 -8.48 -11.85
CA GLY A 77 -16.79 -9.46 -12.89
C GLY A 77 -15.79 -8.97 -13.96
N ILE A 78 -14.99 -7.94 -13.66
CA ILE A 78 -13.85 -7.50 -14.49
C ILE A 78 -12.75 -8.54 -14.52
N ILE A 79 -12.40 -9.04 -13.35
CA ILE A 79 -11.47 -10.15 -13.18
C ILE A 79 -12.23 -11.32 -12.56
N THR A 80 -11.75 -12.54 -12.75
CA THR A 80 -12.42 -13.74 -12.25
C THR A 80 -12.10 -14.05 -10.78
N SER A 81 -11.03 -13.45 -10.23
CA SER A 81 -10.52 -13.73 -8.90
C SER A 81 -10.04 -12.43 -8.22
N PRO A 82 -10.34 -12.21 -6.91
CA PRO A 82 -9.88 -11.04 -6.15
C PRO A 82 -8.40 -11.16 -5.72
N THR A 83 -7.59 -11.89 -6.47
CA THR A 83 -6.19 -12.17 -6.13
C THR A 83 -5.27 -11.08 -6.64
N VAL A 84 -4.39 -10.60 -5.76
CA VAL A 84 -3.27 -9.74 -6.11
C VAL A 84 -1.98 -10.54 -5.96
N HIS A 85 -1.35 -10.86 -7.07
CA HIS A 85 -0.01 -11.45 -7.09
C HIS A 85 1.01 -10.31 -7.08
N SER A 86 1.71 -10.15 -5.94
CA SER A 86 2.70 -9.09 -5.77
C SER A 86 4.09 -9.62 -6.05
N VAL A 87 4.83 -8.91 -6.90
CA VAL A 87 6.25 -9.14 -7.16
C VAL A 87 7.02 -7.85 -6.98
N SER A 88 8.25 -7.95 -6.50
CA SER A 88 9.21 -6.85 -6.50
C SER A 88 10.28 -7.09 -7.56
N ASN A 89 11.08 -6.07 -7.85
CA ASN A 89 12.26 -6.24 -8.71
C ASN A 89 13.21 -7.34 -8.22
N ARG A 90 13.29 -7.60 -6.90
CA ARG A 90 14.12 -8.69 -6.37
C ARG A 90 13.55 -10.07 -6.71
N ASP A 91 12.23 -10.19 -6.77
CA ASP A 91 11.57 -11.46 -7.10
C ASP A 91 11.73 -11.78 -8.58
N LEU A 92 11.68 -10.74 -9.43
CA LEU A 92 11.88 -10.86 -10.88
C LEU A 92 13.35 -11.08 -11.24
N ALA A 93 14.29 -10.38 -10.60
CA ALA A 93 15.72 -10.63 -10.81
C ALA A 93 16.18 -12.00 -10.28
N GLY A 94 15.43 -12.60 -9.34
CA GLY A 94 15.73 -13.89 -8.74
C GLY A 94 17.09 -13.94 -8.03
N ARG A 95 17.68 -15.14 -7.92
CA ARG A 95 19.07 -15.34 -7.50
C ARG A 95 20.00 -15.06 -8.68
N TYR A 96 21.31 -14.97 -8.42
CA TYR A 96 22.35 -14.63 -9.42
C TYR A 96 22.34 -15.46 -10.73
N TRP A 97 21.62 -16.58 -10.77
CA TRP A 97 21.52 -17.50 -11.90
C TRP A 97 20.09 -17.68 -12.44
N ASP A 98 19.09 -17.04 -11.82
CA ASP A 98 17.70 -17.11 -12.30
C ASP A 98 17.51 -16.21 -13.52
N ASP A 99 16.75 -16.69 -14.51
CA ASP A 99 16.37 -15.92 -15.69
C ASP A 99 15.19 -14.98 -15.36
N PRO A 100 15.35 -13.65 -15.46
CA PRO A 100 14.28 -12.70 -15.17
C PRO A 100 13.03 -12.87 -16.03
N LEU A 101 13.18 -13.32 -17.29
CA LEU A 101 12.04 -13.59 -18.17
C LEU A 101 11.21 -14.77 -17.66
N ALA A 102 11.88 -15.83 -17.21
CA ALA A 102 11.19 -16.98 -16.63
C ALA A 102 10.45 -16.63 -15.34
N GLN A 103 10.99 -15.72 -14.51
CA GLN A 103 10.30 -15.25 -13.31
C GLN A 103 9.11 -14.35 -13.64
N LEU A 104 9.24 -13.47 -14.63
CA LEU A 104 8.13 -12.65 -15.11
C LEU A 104 6.98 -13.54 -15.63
N HIS A 105 7.26 -14.54 -16.46
CA HIS A 105 6.22 -15.44 -16.96
C HIS A 105 5.50 -16.17 -15.82
N LYS A 106 6.23 -16.68 -14.82
CA LYS A 106 5.61 -17.29 -13.62
C LYS A 106 4.74 -16.32 -12.85
N ALA A 107 5.16 -15.07 -12.73
CA ALA A 107 4.40 -14.02 -12.06
C ALA A 107 3.11 -13.69 -12.82
N VAL A 108 3.19 -13.59 -14.15
CA VAL A 108 2.05 -13.42 -15.05
C VAL A 108 1.07 -14.58 -14.90
N ASP A 109 1.55 -15.83 -15.02
CA ASP A 109 0.73 -17.03 -14.89
C ASP A 109 0.00 -17.08 -13.54
N SER A 110 0.69 -16.69 -12.46
CA SER A 110 0.14 -16.62 -11.11
C SER A 110 -0.90 -15.51 -10.92
N ALA A 111 -0.89 -14.51 -11.80
CA ALA A 111 -1.78 -13.35 -11.75
C ALA A 111 -2.97 -13.45 -12.72
N LEU A 112 -3.00 -14.43 -13.62
CA LEU A 112 -4.09 -14.61 -14.58
C LEU A 112 -5.44 -14.75 -13.87
N GLY A 113 -6.45 -14.07 -14.39
CA GLY A 113 -7.76 -13.95 -13.79
C GLY A 113 -7.82 -12.96 -12.61
N GLY A 114 -6.72 -12.26 -12.32
CA GLY A 114 -6.55 -11.34 -11.19
C GLY A 114 -5.68 -10.12 -11.51
N ILE A 115 -4.92 -9.66 -10.51
CA ILE A 115 -4.02 -8.50 -10.61
C ILE A 115 -2.56 -8.92 -10.43
N LEU A 116 -1.68 -8.50 -11.33
CA LEU A 116 -0.22 -8.50 -11.15
C LEU A 116 0.22 -7.14 -10.61
N TYR A 117 0.72 -7.11 -9.38
CA TYR A 117 1.24 -5.90 -8.74
C TYR A 117 2.77 -5.92 -8.74
N ILE A 118 3.40 -4.96 -9.44
CA ILE A 118 4.86 -4.85 -9.54
C ILE A 118 5.33 -3.67 -8.67
N ASP A 119 5.92 -3.97 -7.52
CA ASP A 119 6.49 -2.96 -6.62
C ASP A 119 7.89 -2.52 -7.08
N GLU A 120 8.15 -1.22 -6.97
CA GLU A 120 9.37 -0.56 -7.48
C GLU A 120 9.58 -0.81 -8.99
N ALA A 121 8.53 -0.69 -9.79
CA ALA A 121 8.55 -1.00 -11.23
C ALA A 121 9.61 -0.22 -12.03
N SER A 122 10.00 0.98 -11.58
CA SER A 122 11.10 1.76 -12.16
C SER A 122 12.42 0.99 -12.22
N ARG A 123 12.60 -0.01 -11.34
CA ARG A 123 13.80 -0.84 -11.27
C ARG A 123 13.87 -1.94 -12.33
N LEU A 124 12.81 -2.20 -13.07
CA LEU A 124 12.85 -3.15 -14.19
C LEU A 124 13.90 -2.75 -15.24
N SER A 125 14.11 -1.45 -15.47
CA SER A 125 15.12 -0.94 -16.40
C SER A 125 16.52 -0.84 -15.81
N VAL A 126 16.66 -0.85 -14.49
CA VAL A 126 17.89 -0.43 -13.77
C VAL A 126 18.43 -1.52 -12.83
N GLY A 127 17.90 -2.75 -12.93
CA GLY A 127 18.34 -3.91 -12.16
C GLY A 127 18.24 -3.72 -10.64
N ALA A 128 18.61 -4.75 -9.88
CA ALA A 128 18.58 -4.69 -8.41
C ALA A 128 19.75 -3.87 -7.80
N THR A 129 20.81 -3.62 -8.57
CA THR A 129 22.05 -2.95 -8.13
C THR A 129 22.11 -1.47 -8.48
N GLY A 130 21.10 -0.93 -9.19
CA GLY A 130 21.12 0.46 -9.67
C GLY A 130 22.01 0.67 -10.90
N ILE A 131 22.49 -0.40 -11.52
CA ILE A 131 23.18 -0.42 -12.81
C ILE A 131 22.18 -0.92 -13.84
N VAL A 132 22.12 -0.27 -15.01
CA VAL A 132 21.28 -0.70 -16.14
C VAL A 132 21.43 -2.21 -16.34
N ASP A 133 20.33 -2.93 -16.13
CA ASP A 133 20.30 -4.37 -16.32
C ASP A 133 20.16 -4.65 -17.82
N PRO A 134 21.09 -5.39 -18.45
CA PRO A 134 20.97 -5.74 -19.87
C PRO A 134 19.66 -6.46 -20.21
N SER A 135 19.06 -7.15 -19.24
CA SER A 135 17.79 -7.88 -19.41
C SER A 135 16.54 -6.99 -19.29
N GLY A 136 16.66 -5.77 -18.77
CA GLY A 136 15.53 -4.87 -18.52
C GLY A 136 14.63 -4.63 -19.73
N PRO A 137 15.18 -4.27 -20.91
CA PRO A 137 14.39 -4.09 -22.13
C PRO A 137 13.61 -5.34 -22.54
N ASP A 138 14.21 -6.53 -22.41
CA ASP A 138 13.55 -7.80 -22.76
C ASP A 138 12.41 -8.13 -21.80
N VAL A 139 12.60 -7.88 -20.49
CA VAL A 139 11.55 -8.03 -19.46
C VAL A 139 10.39 -7.08 -19.72
N ILE A 140 10.66 -5.82 -20.10
CA ILE A 140 9.61 -4.85 -20.44
C ILE A 140 8.86 -5.28 -21.71
N ALA A 141 9.57 -5.77 -22.73
CA ALA A 141 8.96 -6.26 -23.95
C ALA A 141 8.07 -7.49 -23.68
N ALA A 142 8.53 -8.43 -22.86
CA ALA A 142 7.75 -9.59 -22.44
C ALA A 142 6.53 -9.21 -21.60
N LEU A 143 6.64 -8.20 -20.72
CA LEU A 143 5.49 -7.69 -19.97
C LEU A 143 4.45 -7.08 -20.90
N LEU A 144 4.86 -6.30 -21.89
CA LEU A 144 3.97 -5.74 -22.90
C LEU A 144 3.24 -6.83 -23.69
N ASP A 145 3.98 -7.85 -24.15
CA ASP A 145 3.40 -8.99 -24.89
C ASP A 145 2.39 -9.76 -24.03
N ALA A 146 2.68 -9.96 -22.75
CA ALA A 146 1.74 -10.59 -21.81
C ALA A 146 0.48 -9.74 -21.58
N MET A 147 0.61 -8.42 -21.49
CA MET A 147 -0.53 -7.49 -21.35
C MET A 147 -1.44 -7.54 -22.57
N ASP A 148 -0.88 -7.59 -23.78
CA ASP A 148 -1.64 -7.69 -25.03
C ASP A 148 -2.27 -9.08 -25.18
N THR A 149 -1.52 -10.15 -24.90
CA THR A 149 -1.96 -11.55 -25.03
C THR A 149 -3.07 -11.91 -24.05
N HIS A 150 -3.00 -11.40 -22.82
CA HIS A 150 -3.96 -11.69 -21.75
C HIS A 150 -4.93 -10.52 -21.48
N ALA A 151 -5.17 -9.69 -22.50
CA ALA A 151 -6.11 -8.58 -22.42
C ALA A 151 -7.49 -9.04 -21.91
N GLY A 152 -8.01 -8.35 -20.89
CA GLY A 152 -9.28 -8.69 -20.23
C GLY A 152 -9.22 -9.84 -19.22
N ASN A 153 -8.08 -10.52 -19.09
CA ASN A 153 -7.86 -11.56 -18.08
C ASN A 153 -6.68 -11.24 -17.13
N LEU A 154 -5.92 -10.18 -17.40
CA LEU A 154 -4.82 -9.72 -16.57
C LEU A 154 -4.91 -8.20 -16.38
N ILE A 155 -4.82 -7.76 -15.13
CA ILE A 155 -4.64 -6.33 -14.81
C ILE A 155 -3.26 -6.15 -14.17
N VAL A 156 -2.41 -5.32 -14.77
CA VAL A 156 -1.12 -4.94 -14.19
C VAL A 156 -1.26 -3.63 -13.41
N ILE A 157 -0.64 -3.58 -12.24
CA ILE A 157 -0.45 -2.36 -11.46
C ILE A 157 1.06 -2.15 -11.28
N LEU A 158 1.58 -1.04 -11.82
CA LEU A 158 2.96 -0.62 -11.56
C LEU A 158 2.98 0.30 -10.34
N ALA A 159 3.88 0.06 -9.39
CA ALA A 159 4.02 0.89 -8.21
C ALA A 159 5.44 1.40 -8.01
N GLY A 160 5.59 2.63 -7.52
CA GLY A 160 6.89 3.22 -7.22
C GLY A 160 6.82 4.67 -6.74
N TYR A 161 7.97 5.32 -6.60
CA TYR A 161 8.03 6.77 -6.36
C TYR A 161 7.66 7.52 -7.63
N GLY A 162 6.95 8.66 -7.50
CA GLY A 162 6.40 9.42 -8.63
C GLY A 162 7.43 9.71 -9.72
N ASP A 163 8.49 10.43 -9.36
CA ASP A 163 9.56 10.82 -10.28
C ASP A 163 10.26 9.62 -10.95
N GLU A 164 10.40 8.51 -10.23
CA GLU A 164 11.04 7.30 -10.76
C GLU A 164 10.15 6.61 -11.79
N ILE A 165 8.85 6.52 -11.51
CA ILE A 165 7.86 5.96 -12.43
C ILE A 165 7.69 6.86 -13.65
N GLU A 166 7.64 8.17 -13.47
CA GLU A 166 7.57 9.13 -14.57
C GLU A 166 8.76 8.98 -15.51
N THR A 167 9.98 8.93 -14.95
CA THR A 167 11.21 8.70 -15.74
C THR A 167 11.18 7.35 -16.45
N PHE A 168 10.73 6.30 -15.75
CA PHE A 168 10.63 4.94 -16.30
C PHE A 168 9.65 4.85 -17.49
N LEU A 169 8.48 5.47 -17.37
CA LEU A 169 7.46 5.48 -18.43
C LEU A 169 7.85 6.40 -19.59
N ALA A 170 8.49 7.55 -19.32
CA ALA A 170 9.02 8.43 -20.35
C ALA A 170 10.08 7.74 -21.22
N GLY A 171 10.87 6.83 -20.63
CA GLY A 171 11.82 5.99 -21.38
C GLY A 171 11.18 4.87 -22.19
N ASN A 172 9.88 4.58 -22.00
CA ASN A 172 9.17 3.44 -22.59
C ASN A 172 7.77 3.85 -23.06
N GLU A 173 7.66 4.66 -24.11
CA GLU A 173 6.38 5.21 -24.59
C GLU A 173 5.30 4.15 -24.86
N ARG A 174 5.68 2.98 -25.40
CA ARG A 174 4.76 1.86 -25.64
C ARG A 174 4.17 1.31 -24.34
N LEU A 175 4.99 1.22 -23.29
CA LEU A 175 4.52 0.81 -21.97
C LEU A 175 3.61 1.88 -21.39
N ALA A 176 4.02 3.15 -21.44
CA ALA A 176 3.25 4.28 -20.92
C ALA A 176 1.82 4.34 -21.51
N ALA A 177 1.67 4.07 -22.81
CA ALA A 177 0.36 4.06 -23.48
C ALA A 177 -0.64 3.05 -22.89
N GLN A 178 -0.15 1.98 -22.24
CA GLN A 178 -1.00 0.95 -21.62
C GLN A 178 -1.52 1.32 -20.23
N PHE A 179 -1.02 2.41 -19.63
CA PHE A 179 -1.37 2.84 -18.27
C PHE A 179 -2.04 4.22 -18.27
N PRO A 180 -3.31 4.32 -18.71
CA PRO A 180 -4.01 5.60 -18.81
C PRO A 180 -4.43 6.19 -17.45
N THR A 181 -4.41 5.39 -16.39
CA THR A 181 -4.89 5.79 -15.06
C THR A 181 -3.75 5.72 -14.04
N SER A 182 -3.50 6.84 -13.37
CA SER A 182 -2.54 6.95 -12.28
C SER A 182 -3.25 7.37 -10.99
N LEU A 183 -2.84 6.75 -9.88
CA LEU A 183 -3.25 7.10 -8.52
C LEU A 183 -2.03 7.58 -7.74
N ASP A 184 -2.08 8.82 -7.25
CA ASP A 184 -0.99 9.41 -6.49
C ASP A 184 -1.23 9.36 -4.98
N PHE A 185 -0.35 8.64 -4.28
CA PHE A 185 -0.43 8.39 -2.85
C PHE A 185 0.54 9.30 -2.11
N GLU A 186 0.06 10.47 -1.72
CA GLU A 186 0.80 11.49 -0.97
C GLU A 186 1.40 10.99 0.35
N SER A 187 2.30 11.72 0.99
CA SER A 187 2.76 11.40 2.35
C SER A 187 1.64 11.62 3.38
N TYR A 188 1.63 10.84 4.46
CA TYR A 188 0.71 11.10 5.58
C TYR A 188 1.17 12.28 6.42
N ASN A 189 0.20 13.07 6.89
CA ASN A 189 0.48 14.12 7.88
C ASN A 189 0.47 13.54 9.31
N ALA A 190 0.85 14.37 10.29
CA ALA A 190 0.92 13.95 11.70
C ALA A 190 -0.44 13.52 12.28
N TYR A 191 -1.55 14.08 11.79
CA TYR A 191 -2.90 13.68 12.20
C TYR A 191 -3.23 12.27 11.69
N ASP A 192 -2.98 12.00 10.41
CA ASP A 192 -3.23 10.69 9.81
C ASP A 192 -2.40 9.60 10.51
N ILE A 193 -1.13 9.86 10.83
CA ILE A 193 -0.28 8.91 11.55
C ILE A 193 -0.87 8.53 12.92
N ALA A 194 -1.42 9.50 13.65
CA ALA A 194 -2.06 9.26 14.95
C ALA A 194 -3.36 8.45 14.80
N GLU A 195 -4.18 8.76 13.81
CA GLU A 195 -5.44 8.06 13.56
C GLU A 195 -5.21 6.64 13.01
N ILE A 196 -4.24 6.43 12.12
CA ILE A 196 -3.82 5.08 11.68
C ILE A 196 -3.35 4.26 12.89
N THR A 197 -2.58 4.86 13.81
CA THR A 197 -2.15 4.17 15.04
C THR A 197 -3.34 3.77 15.90
N ALA A 198 -4.36 4.64 15.99
CA ALA A 198 -5.59 4.34 16.71
C ALA A 198 -6.39 3.19 16.06
N VAL A 199 -6.49 3.15 14.74
CA VAL A 199 -7.14 2.06 13.99
C VAL A 199 -6.40 0.74 14.23
N ILE A 200 -5.07 0.72 14.14
CA ILE A 200 -4.24 -0.47 14.42
C ILE A 200 -4.49 -0.96 15.86
N ALA A 201 -4.48 -0.06 16.84
CA ALA A 201 -4.74 -0.42 18.23
C ALA A 201 -6.17 -0.97 18.43
N ALA A 202 -7.17 -0.33 17.83
CA ALA A 202 -8.58 -0.73 17.94
C ALA A 202 -8.82 -2.13 17.38
N ARG A 203 -8.19 -2.48 16.24
CA ARG A 203 -8.24 -3.83 15.67
C ARG A 203 -7.65 -4.90 16.59
N ALA A 204 -6.71 -4.52 17.46
CA ALA A 204 -6.15 -5.39 18.49
C ALA A 204 -6.94 -5.36 19.82
N GLY A 205 -8.11 -4.73 19.87
CA GLY A 205 -8.92 -4.59 21.08
C GLY A 205 -8.34 -3.60 22.10
N ILE A 206 -7.42 -2.72 21.68
CA ILE A 206 -6.76 -1.75 22.54
C ILE A 206 -7.22 -0.34 22.17
N ARG A 207 -7.66 0.44 23.16
CA ARG A 207 -8.08 1.82 22.96
C ARG A 207 -6.91 2.78 23.19
N LEU A 208 -6.56 3.54 22.16
CA LEU A 208 -5.64 4.67 22.31
C LEU A 208 -6.37 5.86 22.95
N THR A 209 -5.87 6.34 24.10
CA THR A 209 -6.49 7.49 24.79
C THR A 209 -6.38 8.79 23.96
N ALA A 210 -7.29 9.74 24.18
CA ALA A 210 -7.25 11.02 23.45
C ALA A 210 -5.92 11.78 23.68
N LYS A 211 -5.39 11.73 24.91
CA LYS A 211 -4.08 12.32 25.24
C LYS A 211 -2.93 11.61 24.51
N ALA A 212 -2.97 10.28 24.42
CA ALA A 212 -1.98 9.51 23.67
C ALA A 212 -2.01 9.84 22.17
N ARG A 213 -3.20 9.93 21.56
CA ARG A 213 -3.35 10.36 20.16
C ARG A 213 -2.75 11.75 19.92
N ALA A 214 -3.07 12.70 20.80
CA ALA A 214 -2.54 14.06 20.72
C ALA A 214 -0.99 14.07 20.86
N ALA A 215 -0.43 13.22 21.72
CA ALA A 215 1.01 13.10 21.88
C ALA A 215 1.71 12.55 20.62
N ILE A 216 1.13 11.56 19.93
CA ILE A 216 1.65 11.10 18.62
C ILE A 216 1.70 12.27 17.64
N ARG A 217 0.57 12.97 17.50
CA ARG A 217 0.46 14.09 16.55
C ARG A 217 1.51 15.17 16.83
N VAL A 218 1.67 15.58 18.09
CA VAL A 218 2.69 16.58 18.46
C VAL A 218 4.09 16.08 18.18
N ALA A 219 4.43 14.85 18.58
CA ALA A 219 5.77 14.31 18.38
C ALA A 219 6.14 14.19 16.89
N VAL A 220 5.21 13.72 16.06
CA VAL A 220 5.40 13.61 14.60
C VAL A 220 5.47 14.98 13.95
N GLN A 221 4.59 15.92 14.33
CA GLN A 221 4.60 17.28 13.79
C GLN A 221 5.92 18.00 14.11
N VAL A 222 6.39 17.94 15.36
CA VAL A 222 7.68 18.51 15.76
C VAL A 222 8.83 17.91 14.96
N LYS A 223 8.78 16.61 14.64
CA LYS A 223 9.81 15.97 13.81
C LYS A 223 9.76 16.45 12.37
N ILE A 224 8.57 16.68 11.81
CA ILE A 224 8.39 17.25 10.47
C ILE A 224 8.93 18.69 10.44
N ASP A 225 8.53 19.53 11.40
CA ASP A 225 8.86 20.96 11.44
C ASP A 225 10.37 21.20 11.65
N HIS A 226 11.04 20.36 12.44
CA HIS A 226 12.49 20.45 12.68
C HIS A 226 13.33 19.69 11.65
N SER A 227 12.73 19.09 10.63
CA SER A 227 13.49 18.41 9.58
C SER A 227 13.99 19.42 8.54
N LEU A 228 15.21 19.20 8.05
CA LEU A 228 15.76 20.03 6.97
C LEU A 228 14.90 19.89 5.71
N PRO A 229 14.68 20.98 4.95
CA PRO A 229 13.97 20.91 3.68
C PRO A 229 14.72 19.98 2.74
N ARG A 230 14.01 18.96 2.26
CA ARG A 230 14.52 17.94 1.34
C ARG A 230 13.47 17.70 0.26
N LYS A 231 13.88 16.99 -0.80
CA LYS A 231 13.00 16.57 -1.89
C LYS A 231 11.76 15.81 -1.38
N TYR A 232 11.94 14.92 -0.41
CA TYR A 232 10.86 14.15 0.20
C TYR A 232 10.73 14.48 1.70
N PRO A 233 9.49 14.59 2.22
CA PRO A 233 9.25 14.79 3.65
C PRO A 233 9.91 13.71 4.52
N ILE A 234 10.29 14.08 5.75
CA ILE A 234 10.96 13.14 6.66
C ILE A 234 10.09 11.91 6.98
N ILE A 235 8.76 12.04 6.92
CA ILE A 235 7.82 10.94 7.19
C ILE A 235 7.97 9.78 6.19
N ASP A 236 8.43 10.06 4.98
CA ASP A 236 8.65 9.03 3.96
C ASP A 236 9.82 8.12 4.33
N ARG A 237 10.83 8.65 5.02
CA ARG A 237 11.95 7.85 5.56
C ARG A 237 11.51 6.93 6.69
N PHE A 238 10.45 7.30 7.40
CA PHE A 238 9.80 6.44 8.39
C PHE A 238 8.77 5.48 7.77
N ALA A 239 8.60 5.52 6.45
CA ALA A 239 7.66 4.71 5.68
C ALA A 239 6.21 4.85 6.19
N ASN A 240 5.76 6.08 6.48
CA ASN A 240 4.35 6.44 6.58
C ASN A 240 3.55 5.53 7.55
N ALA A 241 2.55 4.77 7.11
CA ALA A 241 1.76 3.90 8.00
C ALA A 241 2.60 2.84 8.73
N ARG A 242 3.80 2.49 8.23
CA ARG A 242 4.74 1.62 8.96
C ARG A 242 5.22 2.29 10.25
N LEU A 243 5.34 3.62 10.28
CA LEU A 243 5.61 4.37 11.50
C LEU A 243 4.50 4.17 12.53
N SER A 244 3.23 4.27 12.12
CA SER A 244 2.08 4.03 13.01
C SER A 244 2.12 2.63 13.63
N HIS A 245 2.45 1.61 12.84
CA HIS A 245 2.62 0.25 13.34
C HIS A 245 3.79 0.14 14.33
N GLN A 246 4.93 0.76 14.03
CA GLN A 246 6.09 0.80 14.94
C GLN A 246 5.75 1.50 16.27
N ILE A 247 5.05 2.64 16.22
CA ILE A 247 4.58 3.36 17.40
C ILE A 247 3.67 2.47 18.23
N TYR A 248 2.68 1.82 17.61
CA TYR A 248 1.78 0.90 18.32
C TYR A 248 2.53 -0.25 19.00
N VAL A 249 3.43 -0.94 18.27
CA VAL A 249 4.19 -2.08 18.83
C VAL A 249 5.03 -1.64 20.01
N GLN A 250 5.75 -0.51 19.89
CA GLN A 250 6.58 0.00 20.97
C GLN A 250 5.74 0.52 22.15
N ALA A 251 4.61 1.20 21.90
CA ALA A 251 3.72 1.66 22.96
C ALA A 251 3.11 0.48 23.74
N LYS A 252 2.74 -0.61 23.04
CA LYS A 252 2.28 -1.86 23.67
C LYS A 252 3.34 -2.46 24.58
N GLU A 253 4.61 -2.50 24.15
CA GLU A 253 5.73 -2.97 24.96
C GLU A 253 5.92 -2.09 26.21
N ARG A 254 5.86 -0.76 26.06
CA ARG A 254 5.96 0.20 27.17
C ARG A 254 4.84 0.05 28.19
N ARG A 255 3.62 -0.18 27.73
CA ARG A 255 2.49 -0.48 28.61
C ARG A 255 2.74 -1.75 29.43
N THR A 256 3.23 -2.81 28.80
CA THR A 256 3.55 -4.06 29.53
C THR A 256 4.59 -3.81 30.62
N GLN A 257 5.61 -3.00 30.35
CA GLN A 257 6.60 -2.60 31.35
C GLN A 257 5.97 -1.78 32.50
N ARG A 258 5.17 -0.76 32.16
CA ARG A 258 4.44 0.04 33.16
C ARG A 258 3.55 -0.81 34.05
N LEU A 259 2.80 -1.75 33.48
CA LEU A 259 1.94 -2.66 34.24
C LEU A 259 2.74 -3.62 35.13
N ALA A 260 3.93 -4.04 34.72
CA ALA A 260 4.79 -4.91 35.52
C ALA A 260 5.40 -4.20 36.75
N GLU A 261 5.50 -2.86 36.69
CA GLU A 261 5.97 -2.03 37.80
C GLU A 261 4.84 -1.68 38.80
N MET A 262 3.58 -1.90 38.43
CA MET A 262 2.42 -1.68 39.30
C MET A 262 2.19 -2.89 40.23
N LYS A 263 1.61 -2.62 41.41
CA LYS A 263 1.16 -3.72 42.28
C LYS A 263 -0.03 -4.43 41.60
N PRO A 264 -0.12 -5.78 41.67
CA PRO A 264 -1.20 -6.52 41.02
C PRO A 264 -2.61 -6.03 41.38
N ASP A 265 -2.81 -5.62 42.65
CA ASP A 265 -4.11 -5.15 43.16
C ASP A 265 -4.54 -3.79 42.60
N ASP A 266 -3.58 -3.00 42.07
CA ASP A 266 -3.82 -1.67 41.50
C ASP A 266 -4.10 -1.72 39.98
N ILE A 267 -3.92 -2.89 39.34
CA ILE A 267 -4.10 -3.05 37.88
C ILE A 267 -5.57 -3.25 37.56
N THR A 268 -6.17 -2.30 36.84
CA THR A 268 -7.56 -2.43 36.40
C THR A 268 -7.67 -3.09 35.02
N SER A 269 -8.85 -3.62 34.70
CA SER A 269 -9.16 -4.10 33.34
C SER A 269 -9.07 -2.98 32.30
N ALA A 270 -9.22 -1.71 32.69
CA ALA A 270 -9.09 -0.57 31.80
C ALA A 270 -7.61 -0.32 31.42
N ASP A 271 -6.68 -0.51 32.36
CA ASP A 271 -5.25 -0.33 32.12
C ASP A 271 -4.71 -1.34 31.11
N THR A 272 -5.19 -2.58 31.15
CA THR A 272 -4.80 -3.64 30.20
C THR A 272 -5.36 -3.42 28.78
N ARG A 273 -6.41 -2.59 28.64
CA ARG A 273 -7.12 -2.34 27.37
C ARG A 273 -6.89 -0.94 26.80
N THR A 274 -6.06 -0.12 27.44
CA THR A 274 -5.75 1.23 26.96
C THR A 274 -4.26 1.41 26.68
N LEU A 275 -3.93 2.39 25.84
CA LEU A 275 -2.58 2.94 25.72
C LEU A 275 -2.63 4.40 26.15
N ASP A 276 -1.84 4.72 27.16
CA ASP A 276 -1.82 6.06 27.75
C ASP A 276 -0.76 6.96 27.08
N VAL A 277 -0.66 8.18 27.59
CA VAL A 277 0.28 9.18 27.06
C VAL A 277 1.73 8.81 27.33
N ALA A 278 2.04 8.19 28.47
CA ALA A 278 3.41 7.83 28.85
C ALA A 278 3.93 6.69 27.98
N ASP A 279 3.09 5.68 27.72
CA ASP A 279 3.36 4.54 26.84
C ASP A 279 3.78 5.03 25.44
N VAL A 280 3.04 6.00 24.91
CA VAL A 280 3.25 6.57 23.58
C VAL A 280 4.44 7.51 23.53
N GLN A 281 4.60 8.42 24.50
CA GLN A 281 5.71 9.37 24.49
C GLN A 281 7.07 8.66 24.54
N ALA A 282 7.17 7.61 25.35
CA ALA A 282 8.38 6.78 25.41
C ALA A 282 8.64 6.06 24.07
N ALA A 283 7.59 5.61 23.38
CA ALA A 283 7.70 4.98 22.06
C ALA A 283 8.12 5.98 20.97
N THR A 284 7.45 7.13 20.86
CA THR A 284 7.72 8.12 19.82
C THR A 284 9.11 8.73 19.96
N THR A 285 9.55 9.05 21.17
CA THR A 285 10.90 9.60 21.42
C THR A 285 11.98 8.63 20.92
N ARG A 286 11.83 7.33 21.23
CA ARG A 286 12.79 6.31 20.80
C ARG A 286 12.81 6.11 19.28
N ILE A 287 11.64 6.06 18.65
CA ILE A 287 11.53 5.80 17.21
C ILE A 287 12.04 7.00 16.42
N LEU A 288 11.58 8.20 16.76
CA LEU A 288 11.89 9.41 16.00
C LEU A 288 13.34 9.89 16.18
N ALA A 289 14.04 9.40 17.21
CA ALA A 289 15.49 9.59 17.40
C ALA A 289 16.35 8.69 16.48
N LYS A 290 15.79 7.71 15.76
CA LYS A 290 16.60 6.84 14.88
C LYS A 290 17.01 7.50 13.56
N LEU A 291 16.32 8.56 13.16
CA LEU A 291 16.58 9.29 11.92
C LEU A 291 16.91 10.74 12.29
N HIS A 292 18.19 11.02 12.55
CA HIS A 292 18.75 12.37 12.52
C HIS A 292 19.22 12.68 11.09
#